data_AF-A0A075HDV3-F1
#
_entry.id   AF-A0A075HDV3-F1
#
_cell.length_a   1.000
_cell.length_b   1.000
_cell.length_c   1.000
_cell.angle_alpha   90.00
_cell.angle_beta   90.00
_cell.angle_gamma   90.00
#
_symmetry.space_group_name_H-M   'P 1'
#
loop_
_entity.id
_entity.type
_entity.pdbx_description
1 polymer ?
#
loop_
_entity_poly.entity_id
_entity_poly.type
_entity_poly.pdbx_seq_one_letter_code
_entity_poly.pdbx_strand_id
1 'polypeptide(L)'
;MGYPLSDSERLEEAKTNIVNILKMEDYKLDSGELFQAFKEAGGEMSDFSPALEELSEENQIKTDGDGNIMTIQDYDRNKSQLNEDPNKLEEKTTEDMETKEAEGSERNEDIESIIKLKEETDTWLIEQLKNKGDNGSEGELRTEVAELRDRIQKLENVIKNLTKAFE
;
A
#
# COMPACT_ATOMS: atom_id res chain seq x y z
N MET A 1 0.52 6.24 -37.86
CA MET A 1 1.94 6.01 -37.54
C MET A 1 2.14 6.52 -36.13
N GLY A 2 2.10 5.65 -35.11
CA GLY A 2 2.49 6.04 -33.75
C GLY A 2 3.99 6.27 -33.75
N TYR A 3 4.44 7.38 -33.18
CA TYR A 3 5.86 7.63 -32.98
C TYR A 3 6.44 6.53 -32.06
N PRO A 4 7.67 6.06 -32.28
CA PRO A 4 8.31 5.17 -31.33
C PRO A 4 8.40 5.89 -29.97
N LEU A 5 7.99 5.21 -28.91
CA LEU A 5 8.14 5.68 -27.54
C LEU A 5 9.62 5.98 -27.26
N SER A 6 9.87 7.07 -26.56
CA SER A 6 11.20 7.48 -26.13
C SER A 6 11.77 6.42 -25.19
N ASP A 7 13.07 6.13 -25.23
CA ASP A 7 13.69 5.16 -24.29
C ASP A 7 13.39 5.51 -22.82
N SER A 8 13.24 6.80 -22.50
CA SER A 8 12.82 7.28 -21.18
C SER A 8 11.36 6.94 -20.82
N GLU A 9 10.43 6.97 -21.79
CA GLU A 9 9.02 6.63 -21.52
C GLU A 9 8.87 5.12 -21.28
N ARG A 10 9.62 4.31 -22.02
CA ARG A 10 9.67 2.86 -21.83
C ARG A 10 10.22 2.47 -20.46
N LEU A 11 11.25 3.20 -20.01
CA LEU A 11 11.85 3.01 -18.70
C LEU A 11 10.88 3.39 -17.56
N GLU A 12 10.17 4.51 -17.68
CA GLU A 12 9.16 4.93 -16.70
C GLU A 12 7.98 3.95 -16.62
N GLU A 13 7.55 3.42 -17.77
CA GLU A 13 6.54 2.36 -17.82
C GLU A 13 7.05 1.10 -17.13
N ALA A 14 8.32 0.72 -17.37
CA ALA A 14 8.94 -0.41 -16.70
C ALA A 14 9.02 -0.24 -15.17
N LYS A 15 9.44 0.94 -14.70
CA LYS A 15 9.48 1.29 -13.26
C LYS A 15 8.09 1.17 -12.64
N THR A 16 7.08 1.74 -13.30
CA THR A 16 5.69 1.69 -12.85
C THR A 16 5.16 0.26 -12.78
N ASN A 17 5.46 -0.57 -13.78
CA ASN A 17 5.07 -1.97 -13.80
C ASN A 17 5.70 -2.77 -12.65
N ILE A 18 7.00 -2.61 -12.41
CA ILE A 18 7.71 -3.26 -11.29
C ILE A 18 7.05 -2.89 -9.95
N VAL A 19 6.81 -1.60 -9.71
CA VAL A 19 6.18 -1.13 -8.47
C VAL A 19 4.75 -1.66 -8.32
N ASN A 20 3.98 -1.72 -9.42
CA ASN A 20 2.62 -2.24 -9.39
C ASN A 20 2.58 -3.75 -9.09
N ILE A 21 3.50 -4.53 -9.66
CA ILE A 21 3.64 -5.96 -9.38
C ILE A 21 3.94 -6.18 -7.90
N LEU A 22 4.91 -5.46 -7.35
CA LEU A 22 5.24 -5.53 -5.92
C LEU A 22 4.03 -5.16 -5.03
N LYS A 23 3.17 -4.24 -5.46
CA LYS A 23 1.94 -3.89 -4.72
C LYS A 23 0.83 -4.94 -4.81
N MET A 24 0.85 -5.78 -5.83
CA MET A 24 -0.19 -6.78 -6.10
C MET A 24 0.18 -8.16 -5.56
N GLU A 25 1.45 -8.56 -5.68
CA GLU A 25 1.93 -9.89 -5.29
C GLU A 25 2.78 -9.82 -4.02
N ASP A 26 2.17 -10.23 -2.90
CA ASP A 26 2.73 -10.48 -1.56
C ASP A 26 3.78 -9.49 -0.99
N TYR A 27 3.98 -8.33 -1.63
CA TYR A 27 4.90 -7.25 -1.27
C TYR A 27 6.37 -7.64 -1.15
N LYS A 28 6.71 -8.92 -1.32
CA LYS A 28 8.03 -9.52 -1.21
C LYS A 28 8.15 -10.58 -2.29
N LEU A 29 8.91 -10.26 -3.33
CA LEU A 29 9.17 -11.15 -4.45
C LEU A 29 10.65 -11.39 -4.63
N ASP A 30 11.04 -12.59 -5.02
CA ASP A 30 12.42 -12.80 -5.46
C ASP A 30 12.67 -12.10 -6.82
N SER A 31 13.94 -11.84 -7.13
CA SER A 31 14.29 -11.15 -8.38
C SER A 31 13.83 -11.87 -9.66
N GLY A 32 13.70 -13.20 -9.63
CA GLY A 32 13.25 -14.03 -10.74
C GLY A 32 11.73 -14.07 -10.90
N GLU A 33 10.99 -14.16 -9.79
CA GLU A 33 9.52 -14.06 -9.74
C GLU A 33 9.07 -12.68 -10.20
N LEU A 34 9.70 -11.62 -9.66
CA LEU A 34 9.44 -10.25 -10.07
C LEU A 34 9.68 -10.04 -11.57
N PHE A 35 10.76 -10.64 -12.08
CA PHE A 35 11.08 -10.59 -13.50
C PHE A 35 10.07 -11.34 -14.38
N GLN A 36 9.61 -12.50 -13.93
CA GLN A 36 8.61 -13.29 -14.64
C GLN A 36 7.27 -12.56 -14.68
N ALA A 37 6.82 -12.01 -13.55
CA ALA A 37 5.62 -11.18 -13.47
C ALA A 37 5.75 -9.91 -14.33
N PHE A 38 6.92 -9.29 -14.36
CA PHE A 38 7.21 -8.14 -15.20
C PHE A 38 7.07 -8.46 -16.70
N LYS A 39 7.60 -9.60 -17.12
CA LYS A 39 7.46 -10.09 -18.48
C LYS A 39 6.01 -10.44 -18.83
N GLU A 40 5.26 -11.03 -17.88
CA GLU A 40 3.84 -11.35 -18.04
C GLU A 40 2.97 -10.09 -18.14
N ALA A 41 3.35 -9.00 -17.46
CA ALA A 41 2.74 -7.69 -17.58
C ALA A 41 3.04 -6.98 -18.91
N GLY A 42 3.84 -7.59 -19.80
CA GLY A 42 4.21 -7.03 -21.10
C GLY A 42 5.50 -6.21 -21.10
N GLY A 43 6.29 -6.26 -20.03
CA GLY A 43 7.58 -5.59 -19.94
C GLY A 43 8.66 -6.24 -20.81
N GLU A 44 9.53 -5.42 -21.40
CA GLU A 44 10.68 -5.92 -22.16
C GLU A 44 11.89 -6.24 -21.27
N MET A 45 12.54 -7.35 -21.58
CA MET A 45 13.71 -7.88 -20.85
C MET A 45 14.85 -6.86 -20.69
N SER A 46 15.05 -6.01 -21.71
CA SER A 46 16.08 -4.96 -21.73
C SER A 46 15.84 -3.86 -20.70
N ASP A 47 14.57 -3.63 -20.37
CA ASP A 47 14.14 -2.46 -19.61
C ASP A 47 14.05 -2.80 -18.11
N PHE A 48 14.02 -4.09 -17.75
CA PHE A 48 13.92 -4.55 -16.37
C PHE A 48 15.13 -4.18 -15.51
N SER A 49 16.34 -4.56 -15.93
CA SER A 49 17.57 -4.29 -15.16
C SER A 49 17.79 -2.79 -14.92
N PRO A 50 17.72 -1.91 -15.93
CA PRO A 50 17.91 -0.48 -15.71
C PRO A 50 16.77 0.14 -14.88
N ALA A 51 15.52 -0.28 -15.07
CA ALA A 51 14.41 0.19 -14.23
C ALA A 51 14.57 -0.23 -12.76
N LEU A 52 15.04 -1.45 -12.51
CA LEU A 52 15.27 -1.95 -11.16
C LEU A 52 16.41 -1.19 -10.45
N GLU A 53 17.49 -0.88 -11.18
CA GLU A 53 18.61 -0.09 -10.68
C GLU A 53 18.17 1.34 -10.33
N GLU A 54 17.46 2.02 -11.24
CA GLU A 54 16.91 3.36 -10.96
C GLU A 54 15.94 3.35 -9.76
N LEU A 55 15.03 2.37 -9.66
CA LEU A 55 14.13 2.27 -8.50
C LEU A 55 14.88 2.07 -7.18
N SER A 56 16.02 1.37 -7.22
CA SER A 56 16.89 1.20 -6.05
C SER A 56 17.63 2.49 -5.72
N GLU A 57 18.12 3.23 -6.72
CA GLU A 57 18.79 4.52 -6.54
C GLU A 57 17.83 5.60 -6.04
N GLU A 58 16.61 5.65 -6.58
CA GLU A 58 15.53 6.55 -6.18
C GLU A 58 14.97 6.22 -4.79
N ASN A 59 15.45 5.17 -4.12
CA ASN A 59 14.88 4.68 -2.87
C ASN A 59 13.35 4.46 -2.99
N GLN A 60 12.91 3.77 -4.05
CA GLN A 60 11.53 3.26 -4.13
C GLN A 60 11.41 1.79 -3.69
N ILE A 61 12.46 0.99 -3.94
CA ILE A 61 12.51 -0.43 -3.58
C ILE A 61 13.73 -0.73 -2.70
N LYS A 62 13.66 -1.84 -1.96
CA LYS A 62 14.78 -2.40 -1.20
C LYS A 62 14.80 -3.91 -1.31
N THR A 63 15.99 -4.46 -1.22
CA THR A 63 16.20 -5.91 -1.10
C THR A 63 16.39 -6.27 0.37
N ASP A 64 15.71 -7.32 0.84
CA ASP A 64 15.95 -7.87 2.16
C ASP A 64 17.21 -8.77 2.22
N GLY A 65 17.53 -9.26 3.42
CA GLY A 65 18.67 -10.15 3.62
C GLY A 65 18.51 -11.53 2.98
N ASP A 66 17.31 -11.88 2.52
CA ASP A 66 17.01 -13.14 1.84
C ASP A 66 17.11 -13.00 0.31
N GLY A 67 17.37 -11.79 -0.20
CA GLY A 67 17.45 -11.50 -1.63
C GLY A 67 16.11 -11.16 -2.30
N ASN A 68 15.06 -10.92 -1.52
CA ASN A 68 13.75 -10.54 -2.03
C ASN A 68 13.60 -9.02 -2.10
N ILE A 69 12.95 -8.56 -3.15
CA ILE A 69 12.72 -7.17 -3.48
C ILE A 69 11.32 -6.79 -2.99
N MET A 70 11.23 -5.65 -2.32
CA MET A 70 10.00 -5.09 -1.78
C MET A 70 10.02 -3.56 -1.91
N THR A 71 8.86 -2.92 -1.83
CA THR A 71 8.82 -1.45 -1.80
C THR A 71 9.36 -0.93 -0.47
N ILE A 72 9.92 0.28 -0.44
CA ILE A 72 10.43 0.86 0.81
C ILE A 72 9.32 1.08 1.84
N GLN A 73 8.10 1.39 1.37
CA GLN A 73 6.94 1.50 2.25
C GLN A 73 6.65 0.18 2.99
N ASP A 74 6.72 -0.94 2.27
CA ASP A 74 6.50 -2.27 2.85
C ASP A 74 7.68 -2.72 3.70
N TYR A 75 8.91 -2.37 3.31
CA TYR A 75 10.11 -2.62 4.11
C TYR A 75 10.02 -1.93 5.48
N ASP A 76 9.66 -0.65 5.51
CA ASP A 76 9.54 0.12 6.75
C ASP A 76 8.36 -0.38 7.59
N ARG A 77 7.25 -0.79 6.96
CA ARG A 77 6.11 -1.42 7.64
C ARG A 77 6.51 -2.74 8.31
N ASN A 78 7.21 -3.62 7.59
CA ASN A 78 7.71 -4.90 8.11
C ASN A 78 8.69 -4.68 9.26
N LYS A 79 9.59 -3.70 9.12
CA LYS A 79 10.52 -3.34 10.20
C LYS A 79 9.78 -2.80 11.43
N SER A 80 8.74 -1.99 11.23
CA SER A 80 7.90 -1.47 12.32
C SER A 80 7.19 -2.58 13.10
N GLN A 81 6.75 -3.64 12.42
CA GLN A 81 6.13 -4.82 13.05
C GLN A 81 7.15 -5.72 13.76
N LEU A 82 8.38 -5.80 13.27
CA LEU A 82 9.47 -6.59 13.88
C LEU A 82 10.14 -5.91 15.08
N ASN A 83 9.98 -4.60 15.24
CA ASN A 83 10.59 -3.82 16.34
C ASN A 83 9.85 -3.96 17.69
N GLU A 84 8.88 -4.87 17.84
CA GLU A 84 8.43 -5.30 19.19
C GLU A 84 9.49 -6.15 19.93
N ASP A 85 10.56 -6.60 19.25
CA ASP A 85 11.71 -7.25 19.88
C ASP A 85 12.92 -6.30 20.02
N PRO A 86 13.29 -5.85 21.24
CA PRO A 86 14.31 -4.82 21.48
C PRO A 86 15.76 -5.28 21.27
N ASN A 87 16.02 -6.43 20.64
CA ASN A 87 17.34 -7.10 20.69
C ASN A 87 18.03 -7.33 19.35
N LYS A 88 17.67 -6.63 18.27
CA LYS A 88 18.39 -6.75 16.99
C LYS A 88 18.86 -5.41 16.44
N LEU A 89 19.76 -4.78 17.21
CA LEU A 89 20.52 -3.60 16.78
C LEU A 89 22.02 -3.85 16.98
N GLU A 90 22.52 -4.92 16.36
CA GLU A 90 23.92 -5.06 15.96
C GLU A 90 23.84 -5.30 14.45
N GLU A 91 24.47 -4.55 13.54
CA GLU A 91 25.84 -4.06 13.44
C GLU A 91 25.76 -3.15 12.16
N LYS A 92 26.21 -1.89 12.01
CA LYS A 92 27.60 -1.40 11.96
C LYS A 92 27.55 0.08 11.50
N THR A 93 27.86 1.01 12.38
CA THR A 93 28.54 2.29 12.05
C THR A 93 29.10 2.87 13.34
N THR A 94 30.33 2.48 13.63
CA THR A 94 31.22 3.02 14.66
C THR A 94 31.85 4.35 14.21
N GLU A 95 32.26 5.15 15.21
CA GLU A 95 32.90 6.50 15.21
C GLU A 95 31.86 7.64 15.21
N ASP A 96 31.70 8.50 16.24
CA ASP A 96 32.55 9.00 17.33
C ASP A 96 31.66 9.37 18.55
N MET A 97 32.05 9.06 19.80
CA MET A 97 32.60 10.01 20.79
C MET A 97 31.67 11.23 21.06
N GLU A 98 31.17 11.57 22.25
CA GLU A 98 31.59 11.36 23.63
C GLU A 98 30.46 11.92 24.53
N THR A 99 30.26 11.31 25.71
CA THR A 99 29.70 11.85 26.97
C THR A 99 28.95 13.20 26.96
N LYS A 100 27.76 13.26 27.56
CA LYS A 100 27.50 13.92 28.87
C LYS A 100 26.14 13.49 29.45
N GLU A 101 26.17 12.91 30.64
CA GLU A 101 25.05 12.88 31.57
C GLU A 101 24.71 14.32 32.00
N ALA A 102 23.44 14.72 31.91
CA ALA A 102 22.86 15.77 32.73
C ALA A 102 21.33 15.64 32.73
N GLU A 103 20.77 15.51 33.93
CA GLU A 103 19.55 16.16 34.44
C GLU A 103 18.26 16.00 33.58
N GLY A 104 17.19 15.33 34.01
CA GLY A 104 16.61 15.33 35.35
C GLY A 104 15.51 16.39 35.53
N SER A 105 14.78 16.83 34.49
CA SER A 105 13.44 17.42 34.66
C SER A 105 12.59 17.56 33.38
N GLU A 106 13.16 17.69 32.18
CA GLU A 106 12.38 17.95 30.94
C GLU A 106 11.74 16.69 30.32
N ARG A 107 12.37 15.51 30.49
CA ARG A 107 11.88 14.25 29.90
C ARG A 107 10.47 13.85 30.33
N ASN A 108 9.98 14.30 31.47
CA ASN A 108 8.67 13.90 31.98
C ASN A 108 7.53 14.60 31.21
N GLU A 109 7.70 15.87 30.84
CA GLU A 109 6.71 16.62 30.05
C GLU A 109 6.64 16.08 28.61
N ASP A 110 7.79 15.66 28.06
CA ASP A 110 7.86 15.01 26.75
C ASP A 110 7.16 13.64 26.77
N ILE A 111 7.38 12.84 27.82
CA ILE A 111 6.72 11.54 27.98
C ILE A 111 5.22 11.72 28.15
N GLU A 112 4.77 12.70 28.94
CA GLU A 112 3.34 13.01 29.09
C GLU A 112 2.72 13.53 27.78
N SER A 113 3.47 14.31 26.99
CA SER A 113 3.04 14.77 25.66
C SER A 113 2.93 13.63 24.66
N ILE A 114 3.86 12.67 24.69
CA ILE A 114 3.83 11.46 23.88
C ILE A 114 2.64 10.57 24.28
N ILE A 115 2.38 10.41 25.58
CA ILE A 115 1.23 9.64 26.08
C ILE A 115 -0.09 10.29 25.64
N LYS A 116 -0.22 11.62 25.73
CA LYS A 116 -1.42 12.33 25.25
C LYS A 116 -1.61 12.18 23.74
N LEU A 117 -0.55 12.35 22.95
CA LEU A 117 -0.61 12.14 21.50
C LEU A 117 -1.02 10.70 21.15
N LYS A 118 -0.53 9.71 21.90
CA LYS A 118 -0.95 8.31 21.76
C LYS A 118 -2.44 8.16 22.07
N GLU A 119 -2.93 8.71 23.17
CA GLU A 119 -4.34 8.64 23.55
C GLU A 119 -5.26 9.36 22.55
N GLU A 120 -4.85 10.51 22.02
CA GLU A 120 -5.55 11.23 20.95
C GLU A 120 -5.58 10.43 19.65
N THR A 121 -4.47 9.78 19.30
CA THR A 121 -4.37 8.92 18.10
C THR A 121 -5.23 7.67 18.25
N ASP A 122 -5.22 7.03 19.41
CA ASP A 122 -6.07 5.87 19.72
C ASP A 122 -7.55 6.26 19.66
N THR A 123 -7.91 7.43 20.21
CA THR A 123 -9.29 7.96 20.18
C THR A 123 -9.72 8.26 18.74
N TRP A 124 -8.85 8.88 17.94
CA TRP A 124 -9.12 9.17 16.52
C TRP A 124 -9.25 7.88 15.70
N LEU A 125 -8.41 6.87 15.94
CA LEU A 125 -8.52 5.55 15.29
C LEU A 125 -9.84 4.87 15.63
N ILE A 126 -10.24 4.89 16.90
CA ILE A 126 -11.53 4.35 17.34
C ILE A 126 -12.68 5.11 16.66
N GLU A 127 -12.59 6.44 16.55
CA GLU A 127 -13.58 7.26 15.86
C GLU A 127 -13.63 6.97 14.35
N GLN A 128 -12.47 6.80 13.70
CA GLN A 128 -12.39 6.40 12.28
C GLN A 128 -12.97 5.01 12.05
N LEU A 129 -12.67 4.04 12.92
CA LEU A 129 -13.21 2.69 12.85
C LEU A 129 -14.71 2.66 13.15
N LYS A 130 -15.20 3.50 14.06
CA LYS A 130 -16.62 3.66 14.36
C LYS A 130 -17.39 4.32 13.21
N ASN A 131 -16.81 5.35 12.58
CA ASN A 131 -17.42 6.03 11.43
C ASN A 131 -17.36 5.19 10.15
N LYS A 132 -16.28 4.43 9.91
CA LYS A 132 -16.18 3.48 8.79
C LYS A 132 -16.97 2.20 9.02
N GLY A 133 -17.12 1.77 10.26
CA GLY A 133 -17.81 0.55 10.64
C GLY A 133 -19.34 0.65 10.64
N ASP A 134 -19.91 1.86 10.73
CA ASP A 134 -21.36 2.01 10.89
C ASP A 134 -22.08 2.72 9.72
N ASN A 135 -21.49 3.65 8.95
CA ASN A 135 -22.26 4.33 7.88
C ASN A 135 -21.39 5.07 6.84
N GLY A 136 -20.92 4.36 5.81
CA GLY A 136 -20.36 5.02 4.62
C GLY A 136 -20.63 4.22 3.36
N SER A 137 -19.96 3.09 3.20
CA SER A 137 -20.12 2.27 1.99
C SER A 137 -21.31 1.31 2.07
N GLU A 138 -21.51 0.63 3.20
CA GLU A 138 -22.52 -0.44 3.26
C GLU A 138 -23.97 0.10 3.35
N GLY A 139 -24.18 1.23 4.04
CA GLY A 139 -25.48 1.89 4.13
C GLY A 139 -25.93 2.44 2.77
N GLU A 140 -25.06 3.15 2.06
CA GLU A 140 -25.32 3.67 0.71
C GLU A 140 -25.57 2.53 -0.28
N LEU A 141 -24.70 1.51 -0.29
CA LEU A 141 -24.90 0.32 -1.13
C LEU A 141 -26.23 -0.39 -0.81
N ARG A 142 -26.61 -0.51 0.46
CA ARG A 142 -27.89 -1.11 0.85
C ARG A 142 -29.08 -0.27 0.36
N THR A 143 -28.99 1.06 0.41
CA THR A 143 -30.03 1.94 -0.13
C THR A 143 -30.12 1.87 -1.64
N GLU A 144 -29.00 1.87 -2.36
CA GLU A 144 -28.96 1.71 -3.82
C GLU A 144 -29.49 0.34 -4.25
N VAL A 145 -29.12 -0.73 -3.55
CA VAL A 145 -29.63 -2.08 -3.79
C VAL A 145 -31.15 -2.16 -3.55
N ALA A 146 -31.67 -1.46 -2.54
CA ALA A 146 -33.11 -1.40 -2.29
C ALA A 146 -33.86 -0.66 -3.41
N GLU A 147 -33.31 0.47 -3.90
CA GLU A 147 -33.91 1.23 -5.00
C GLU A 147 -33.87 0.46 -6.33
N LEU A 148 -32.77 -0.23 -6.61
CA LEU A 148 -32.65 -1.11 -7.79
C LEU A 148 -33.69 -2.25 -7.74
N ARG A 149 -33.93 -2.84 -6.57
CA ARG A 149 -34.97 -3.87 -6.40
C ARG A 149 -36.38 -3.34 -6.70
N ASP A 150 -36.71 -2.15 -6.21
CA ASP A 150 -38.02 -1.54 -6.48
C ASP A 150 -38.22 -1.22 -7.98
N ARG A 151 -37.16 -0.75 -8.64
CA ARG A 151 -37.17 -0.50 -10.10
C ARG A 151 -37.36 -1.78 -10.89
N ILE A 152 -36.68 -2.87 -10.53
CA ILE A 152 -36.84 -4.17 -11.17
C ILE A 152 -38.28 -4.68 -11.02
N GLN A 153 -38.85 -4.60 -9.80
CA GLN A 153 -40.22 -5.04 -9.55
C GLN A 153 -41.26 -4.27 -10.37
N LYS A 154 -41.06 -2.95 -10.56
CA LYS A 154 -41.91 -2.13 -11.46
C LYS A 154 -41.80 -2.61 -12.91
N LEU A 155 -40.60 -2.88 -13.40
CA LEU A 155 -40.39 -3.39 -14.77
C LEU A 155 -41.03 -4.77 -14.95
N GLU A 156 -40.90 -5.68 -13.98
CA GLU A 156 -41.54 -6.99 -14.02
C GLU A 156 -43.07 -6.88 -14.12
N ASN A 157 -43.67 -5.95 -13.39
CA ASN A 157 -45.12 -5.70 -13.47
C ASN A 157 -45.52 -5.14 -14.83
N VAL A 158 -44.74 -4.21 -15.40
CA VAL A 158 -44.98 -3.69 -16.75
C VAL A 158 -44.88 -4.81 -17.78
N ILE A 159 -43.84 -5.65 -17.71
CA ILE A 159 -43.66 -6.80 -18.61
C ILE A 159 -44.85 -7.76 -18.48
N LYS A 160 -45.26 -8.13 -17.27
CA LYS A 160 -46.44 -9.00 -17.04
C LYS A 160 -47.70 -8.41 -17.66
N ASN A 161 -47.92 -7.11 -17.53
CA ASN A 161 -49.09 -6.45 -18.10
C ASN A 161 -49.03 -6.41 -19.64
N LEU A 162 -47.84 -6.19 -20.21
CA LEU A 162 -47.65 -6.25 -21.66
C LEU A 162 -47.89 -7.68 -22.16
N THR A 163 -47.31 -8.70 -21.53
CA THR A 163 -47.51 -10.11 -21.91
C THR A 163 -49.00 -10.48 -21.88
N LYS A 164 -49.74 -10.08 -20.85
CA LYS A 164 -51.20 -10.29 -20.78
C LYS A 164 -51.99 -9.54 -21.84
N ALA A 165 -51.47 -8.43 -22.37
CA ALA A 165 -52.13 -7.67 -23.44
C ALA A 165 -51.89 -8.29 -24.83
N PHE A 166 -50.94 -9.23 -24.95
CA PHE A 166 -50.65 -9.99 -26.17
C PHE A 166 -51.19 -11.44 -26.14
N GLU A 167 -51.76 -11.89 -25.02
CA GLU A 167 -52.63 -13.08 -24.92
C GLU A 167 -54.08 -12.72 -25.23
#